data_AF-A0A8X7XTN0-F1
#
_entry.id   AF-A0A8X7XTN0-F1
#
_cell.length_a   1.000
_cell.length_b   1.000
_cell.length_c   1.000
_cell.angle_alpha   90.00
_cell.angle_beta   90.00
_cell.angle_gamma   90.00
#
_symmetry.space_group_name_H-M   'P 1'
#
loop_
_entity.id
_entity.type
_entity.pdbx_description
1 polymer ?
#
loop_
_entity_poly.entity_id
_entity_poly.type
_entity_poly.pdbx_seq_one_letter_code
_entity_poly.pdbx_strand_id
1 'polypeptide(L)'
;MAYADVITSSKKTLESLLELQEALLEKNPSISQSSNGDSGQVTKKHSKDSTNLDAEEDIDWLRISEMQKRIAPFRNKSIDKWQRKTQVITGAAAMTGKLQAFNQNISEQVAAYMRDPTKMVKQMQQRRSTIGVFGAVPELMGNARGEETCPDGDPELLNDTEFYQQLLKEFLENVDPSSTETTFYALKRLQTKKRKIVDRRASKSRKIRYNVHEKIVNFMAPQPMNIPPMAPKVFENLFGLKTQKPAVDS
;
A
#
# COMPACT_ATOMS: atom_id res chain seq x y z
N MET A 1 -17.11 -39.43 3.70
CA MET A 1 -18.55 -39.33 3.35
C MET A 1 -18.88 -37.88 3.03
N ALA A 2 -19.06 -36.98 4.01
CA ALA A 2 -19.49 -35.58 3.75
C ALA A 2 -18.67 -34.80 2.71
N TYR A 3 -17.33 -34.87 2.75
CA TYR A 3 -16.49 -34.17 1.75
C TYR A 3 -16.64 -34.73 0.33
N ALA A 4 -16.87 -36.04 0.17
CA ALA A 4 -17.07 -36.65 -1.14
C ALA A 4 -18.40 -36.21 -1.76
N ASP A 5 -19.46 -36.11 -0.94
CA ASP A 5 -20.75 -35.60 -1.39
C ASP A 5 -20.67 -34.14 -1.80
N VAL A 6 -19.91 -33.32 -1.06
CA VAL A 6 -19.66 -31.90 -1.40
C VAL A 6 -18.90 -31.78 -2.72
N ILE A 7 -17.82 -32.54 -2.92
CA ILE A 7 -17.04 -32.53 -4.17
C ILE A 7 -17.92 -32.95 -5.37
N THR A 8 -18.72 -33.99 -5.20
CA THR A 8 -19.63 -34.47 -6.26
C THR A 8 -20.70 -33.43 -6.58
N SER A 9 -21.26 -32.80 -5.55
CA SER A 9 -22.24 -31.72 -5.70
C SER A 9 -21.62 -30.51 -6.40
N SER A 10 -20.41 -30.09 -6.04
CA SER A 10 -19.74 -28.93 -6.65
C SER A 10 -19.39 -29.19 -8.11
N LYS A 11 -18.93 -30.41 -8.46
CA LYS A 11 -18.68 -30.77 -9.87
C LYS A 11 -19.96 -30.73 -10.71
N LYS A 12 -21.06 -31.28 -10.20
CA LYS A 12 -22.36 -31.22 -10.88
C LYS A 12 -22.87 -29.79 -11.07
N THR A 13 -22.68 -28.93 -10.07
CA THR A 13 -23.03 -27.51 -10.17
C THR A 13 -22.18 -26.81 -11.23
N LEU A 14 -20.87 -27.08 -11.26
CA LEU A 14 -19.96 -26.53 -12.27
C LEU A 14 -20.40 -26.94 -13.68
N GLU A 15 -20.67 -28.23 -13.91
CA GLU A 15 -21.17 -28.73 -15.20
C GLU A 15 -22.46 -28.03 -15.64
N SER A 16 -23.41 -27.86 -14.72
CA SER A 16 -24.69 -27.18 -15.00
C SER A 16 -24.50 -25.70 -15.35
N LEU A 17 -23.55 -25.02 -14.70
CA LEU A 17 -23.21 -23.62 -15.00
C LEU A 17 -22.55 -23.50 -16.38
N LEU A 18 -21.66 -24.43 -16.73
CA LEU A 18 -21.00 -24.46 -18.04
C LEU A 18 -22.01 -24.70 -19.16
N GLU A 19 -22.94 -25.64 -18.98
CA GLU A 19 -24.01 -25.93 -19.94
C GLU A 19 -24.94 -24.73 -20.14
N LEU A 20 -25.35 -24.08 -19.04
CA LEU A 20 -26.15 -22.87 -19.10
C LEU A 20 -25.40 -21.75 -19.84
N GLN A 21 -24.12 -21.55 -19.55
CA GLN A 21 -23.33 -20.53 -20.21
C GLN A 21 -23.19 -20.82 -21.70
N GLU A 22 -22.95 -22.06 -22.10
CA GLU A 22 -22.92 -22.49 -23.51
C GLU A 22 -24.25 -22.19 -24.22
N ALA A 23 -25.38 -22.56 -23.61
CA ALA A 23 -26.71 -22.26 -24.15
C ALA A 23 -26.95 -20.74 -24.30
N LEU A 24 -26.52 -19.93 -23.33
CA LEU A 24 -26.64 -18.47 -23.40
C LEU A 24 -25.77 -17.88 -24.51
N LEU A 25 -24.58 -18.43 -24.76
CA LEU A 25 -23.70 -18.02 -25.85
C LEU A 25 -24.32 -18.34 -27.21
N GLU A 26 -24.88 -19.53 -27.40
CA GLU A 26 -25.54 -19.94 -28.64
C GLU A 26 -26.77 -19.10 -28.96
N LYS A 27 -27.53 -18.69 -27.94
CA LYS A 27 -28.71 -17.84 -28.11
C LYS A 27 -28.37 -16.38 -28.41
N ASN A 28 -27.12 -15.97 -28.27
CA ASN A 28 -26.69 -14.59 -28.53
C ASN A 28 -25.82 -14.49 -29.80
N PRO A 29 -26.43 -14.27 -30.99
CA PRO A 29 -25.71 -14.25 -32.26
C PRO A 29 -24.65 -13.13 -32.36
N SER A 30 -24.77 -12.07 -31.56
CA SER A 30 -23.78 -10.99 -31.51
C SER A 30 -22.42 -11.46 -30.96
N ILE A 31 -22.41 -12.53 -30.15
CA ILE A 31 -21.18 -13.10 -29.62
C ILE A 31 -20.45 -13.88 -30.71
N SER A 32 -21.14 -14.75 -31.45
CA SER A 32 -20.58 -15.53 -32.55
C SER A 32 -20.01 -14.65 -33.68
N GLN A 33 -20.70 -13.55 -34.01
CA GLN A 33 -20.22 -12.58 -35.02
C GLN A 33 -18.95 -11.83 -34.60
N SER A 34 -18.74 -11.67 -33.29
CA SER A 34 -17.61 -10.93 -32.76
C SER A 34 -16.27 -11.70 -32.86
N SER A 35 -16.33 -13.03 -32.93
CA SER A 35 -15.19 -13.95 -32.95
C SER A 35 -14.43 -13.96 -34.29
N ASN A 36 -15.12 -13.76 -35.42
CA ASN A 36 -14.55 -13.90 -36.77
C ASN A 36 -13.57 -12.79 -37.20
N GLY A 37 -13.29 -11.79 -36.35
CA GLY A 37 -12.51 -10.60 -36.72
C GLY A 37 -11.07 -10.55 -36.21
N ASP A 38 -10.64 -11.44 -35.32
CA ASP A 38 -9.35 -11.32 -34.62
C ASP A 38 -8.64 -12.67 -34.47
N SER A 39 -8.30 -13.28 -35.60
CA SER A 39 -7.44 -14.47 -35.70
C SER A 39 -5.96 -14.04 -35.64
N GLY A 40 -5.55 -13.43 -34.52
CA GLY A 40 -4.16 -13.06 -34.23
C GLY A 40 -3.48 -14.05 -33.28
N GLN A 41 -2.70 -14.98 -33.84
CA GLN A 41 -1.62 -15.78 -33.21
C GLN A 41 -1.77 -16.18 -31.73
N VAL A 42 -2.27 -17.39 -31.49
CA VAL A 42 -2.04 -18.13 -30.24
C VAL A 42 -0.58 -18.59 -30.19
N THR A 43 0.28 -17.86 -29.48
CA THR A 43 1.63 -18.30 -29.16
C THR A 43 1.58 -19.36 -28.05
N LYS A 44 1.84 -20.61 -28.42
CA LYS A 44 2.09 -21.72 -27.49
C LYS A 44 3.50 -21.58 -26.91
N LYS A 45 3.65 -21.07 -25.67
CA LYS A 45 4.85 -21.35 -24.85
C LYS A 45 4.65 -21.02 -23.36
N HIS A 46 4.47 -22.06 -22.54
CA HIS A 46 5.03 -22.18 -21.19
C HIS A 46 4.91 -23.67 -20.80
N SER A 47 6.01 -24.41 -20.92
CA SER A 47 6.96 -24.74 -19.85
C SER A 47 6.40 -25.82 -18.92
N LYS A 48 6.71 -27.07 -19.27
CA LYS A 48 6.57 -28.25 -18.42
C LYS A 48 7.56 -28.11 -17.27
N ASP A 49 7.08 -27.88 -16.06
CA ASP A 49 7.69 -28.51 -14.90
C ASP A 49 6.73 -28.57 -13.71
N SER A 50 6.91 -29.59 -12.89
CA SER A 50 6.27 -29.91 -11.60
C SER A 50 4.92 -30.66 -11.57
N THR A 51 5.06 -31.99 -11.49
CA THR A 51 4.49 -32.85 -10.42
C THR A 51 2.98 -33.13 -10.37
N ASN A 52 2.57 -34.19 -11.08
CA ASN A 52 1.51 -35.19 -10.84
C ASN A 52 0.52 -34.99 -9.65
N LEU A 53 -0.26 -33.91 -9.67
CA LEU A 53 -1.59 -33.80 -9.04
C LEU A 53 -2.49 -33.09 -10.07
N ASP A 54 -3.75 -33.50 -10.20
CA ASP A 54 -4.82 -32.76 -10.89
C ASP A 54 -4.94 -32.76 -12.42
N ALA A 55 -4.91 -33.94 -13.06
CA ALA A 55 -5.30 -34.04 -14.48
C ALA A 55 -6.79 -33.70 -14.77
N GLU A 56 -7.70 -33.88 -13.79
CA GLU A 56 -9.13 -33.56 -13.92
C GLU A 56 -9.47 -32.10 -13.59
N GLU A 57 -8.84 -31.51 -12.57
CA GLU A 57 -9.03 -30.09 -12.25
C GLU A 57 -8.52 -29.22 -13.41
N ASP A 58 -7.42 -29.63 -14.04
CA ASP A 58 -6.88 -28.99 -15.25
C ASP A 58 -7.89 -29.04 -16.42
N ILE A 59 -8.69 -30.11 -16.56
CA ILE A 59 -9.72 -30.21 -17.62
C ILE A 59 -10.88 -29.23 -17.39
N ASP A 60 -11.40 -29.14 -16.16
CA ASP A 60 -12.49 -28.22 -15.83
C ASP A 60 -12.04 -26.76 -16.02
N TRP A 61 -10.83 -26.42 -15.57
CA TRP A 61 -10.22 -25.10 -15.80
C TRP A 61 -10.00 -24.79 -17.28
N LEU A 62 -9.56 -25.77 -18.08
CA LEU A 62 -9.42 -25.62 -19.53
C LEU A 62 -10.77 -25.31 -20.20
N ARG A 63 -11.85 -26.01 -19.81
CA ARG A 63 -13.20 -25.77 -20.36
C ARG A 63 -13.71 -24.38 -20.03
N ILE A 64 -13.52 -23.93 -18.79
CA ILE A 64 -13.84 -22.54 -18.36
C ILE A 64 -13.03 -21.53 -19.18
N SER A 65 -11.73 -21.77 -19.34
CA SER A 65 -10.82 -20.89 -20.09
C SER A 65 -11.20 -20.78 -21.56
N GLU A 66 -11.55 -21.88 -22.21
CA GLU A 66 -11.98 -21.89 -23.62
C GLU A 66 -13.27 -21.09 -23.81
N MET A 67 -14.25 -21.28 -22.93
CA MET A 67 -15.50 -20.54 -22.97
C MET A 67 -15.29 -19.03 -22.73
N GLN A 68 -14.39 -18.68 -21.81
CA GLN A 68 -14.01 -17.29 -21.57
C GLN A 68 -13.28 -16.67 -22.77
N LYS A 69 -12.50 -17.45 -23.53
CA LYS A 69 -11.89 -17.01 -24.79
C LYS A 69 -12.94 -16.77 -25.87
N ARG A 70 -13.96 -17.63 -26.00
CA ARG A 70 -15.06 -17.46 -26.98
C ARG A 70 -15.83 -16.15 -26.78
N ILE A 71 -16.07 -15.74 -25.53
CA ILE A 71 -16.78 -14.48 -25.21
C ILE A 71 -15.87 -13.23 -25.23
N ALA A 72 -14.55 -13.39 -25.14
CA ALA A 72 -13.61 -12.28 -25.00
C ALA A 72 -13.74 -11.20 -26.10
N PRO A 73 -13.88 -11.53 -27.40
CA PRO A 73 -14.03 -10.52 -28.45
C PRO A 73 -15.30 -9.68 -28.28
N PHE A 74 -16.42 -10.31 -27.93
CA PHE A 74 -17.69 -9.62 -27.67
C PHE A 74 -17.60 -8.70 -26.46
N ARG A 75 -17.03 -9.23 -25.36
CA ARG A 75 -16.81 -8.49 -24.12
C ARG A 75 -15.96 -7.25 -24.38
N ASN A 76 -14.81 -7.41 -25.03
CA ASN A 76 -13.89 -6.31 -25.31
C ASN A 76 -14.56 -5.26 -26.22
N LYS A 77 -15.18 -5.68 -27.33
CA LYS A 77 -15.93 -4.76 -28.22
C LYS A 77 -17.04 -4.00 -27.50
N SER A 78 -17.75 -4.66 -26.60
CA SER A 78 -18.83 -4.04 -25.82
C SER A 78 -18.29 -3.02 -24.83
N ILE A 79 -17.25 -3.37 -24.08
CA ILE A 79 -16.58 -2.46 -23.13
C ILE A 79 -16.07 -1.22 -23.85
N ASP A 80 -15.33 -1.39 -24.94
CA ASP A 80 -14.74 -0.27 -25.68
C ASP A 80 -15.81 0.60 -26.36
N LYS A 81 -16.94 0.00 -26.78
CA LYS A 81 -18.11 0.75 -27.28
C LYS A 81 -18.71 1.62 -26.19
N TRP A 82 -18.88 1.11 -24.98
CA TRP A 82 -19.44 1.88 -23.86
C TRP A 82 -18.47 2.95 -23.37
N GLN A 83 -17.16 2.66 -23.33
CA GLN A 83 -16.13 3.67 -23.09
C GLN A 83 -16.26 4.84 -24.08
N ARG A 84 -16.28 4.55 -25.38
CA ARG A 84 -16.42 5.57 -26.43
C ARG A 84 -17.69 6.38 -26.28
N LYS A 85 -18.82 5.74 -25.96
CA LYS A 85 -20.09 6.45 -25.68
C LYS A 85 -19.97 7.40 -24.50
N THR A 86 -19.37 6.95 -23.39
CA THR A 86 -19.16 7.79 -22.20
C THR A 86 -18.27 8.98 -22.50
N GLN A 87 -17.19 8.79 -23.27
CA GLN A 87 -16.31 9.88 -23.73
C GLN A 87 -17.06 10.91 -24.58
N VAL A 88 -17.94 10.47 -25.49
CA VAL A 88 -18.74 11.36 -26.34
C VAL A 88 -19.78 12.14 -25.53
N ILE A 89 -20.49 11.48 -24.60
CA ILE A 89 -21.57 12.10 -23.79
C ILE A 89 -21.00 13.12 -22.80
N THR A 90 -19.85 12.82 -22.18
CA THR A 90 -19.21 13.71 -21.21
C THR A 90 -18.57 14.94 -21.89
N GLY A 91 -18.43 14.90 -23.22
CA GLY A 91 -17.78 15.92 -24.02
C GLY A 91 -16.26 15.79 -23.95
N ALA A 92 -15.60 15.75 -25.11
CA ALA A 92 -14.15 15.64 -25.19
C ALA A 92 -13.46 16.73 -24.34
N ALA A 93 -13.94 17.98 -24.37
CA ALA A 93 -13.36 19.10 -23.62
C ALA A 93 -13.32 18.93 -22.08
N ALA A 94 -14.23 18.13 -21.49
CA ALA A 94 -14.23 17.86 -20.05
C ALA A 94 -13.26 16.73 -19.65
N MET A 95 -12.81 15.92 -20.62
CA MET A 95 -11.95 14.75 -20.40
C MET A 95 -10.64 14.80 -21.20
N THR A 96 -10.40 15.83 -22.03
CA THR A 96 -9.17 16.07 -22.82
C THR A 96 -8.02 16.60 -21.97
N GLY A 97 -8.02 16.31 -20.67
CA GLY A 97 -6.77 16.19 -19.97
C GLY A 97 -5.98 15.03 -20.60
N LYS A 98 -4.67 15.19 -20.76
CA LYS A 98 -3.72 14.22 -21.33
C LYS A 98 -3.57 12.94 -20.48
N LEU A 99 -4.66 12.37 -20.00
CA LEU A 99 -4.66 11.09 -19.30
C LEU A 99 -4.35 9.99 -20.34
N GLN A 100 -3.20 9.33 -20.21
CA GLN A 100 -2.79 8.27 -21.14
C GLN A 100 -3.82 7.11 -21.11
N ALA A 101 -4.46 6.91 -19.96
CA ALA A 101 -5.55 5.96 -19.73
C ALA A 101 -6.85 6.27 -20.49
N PHE A 102 -7.04 7.48 -21.04
CA PHE A 102 -8.25 7.82 -21.80
C PHE A 102 -8.04 7.79 -23.31
N ASN A 103 -6.78 7.67 -23.75
CA ASN A 103 -6.38 7.63 -25.16
C ASN A 103 -6.22 6.20 -25.71
N GLN A 104 -6.48 5.17 -24.89
CA GLN A 104 -6.42 3.76 -25.29
C GLN A 104 -7.76 3.08 -24.98
N ASN A 105 -8.08 2.01 -25.71
CA ASN A 105 -9.23 1.17 -25.36
C ASN A 105 -9.00 0.53 -23.98
N ILE A 106 -10.04 0.43 -23.15
CA ILE A 106 -9.95 -0.21 -21.82
C ILE A 106 -9.44 -1.65 -21.98
N SER A 107 -9.90 -2.36 -23.01
CA SER A 107 -9.46 -3.73 -23.31
C SER A 107 -7.95 -3.83 -23.55
N GLU A 108 -7.36 -2.88 -24.27
CA GLU A 108 -5.91 -2.81 -24.55
C GLU A 108 -5.10 -2.47 -23.30
N GLN A 109 -5.60 -1.56 -22.46
CA GLN A 109 -4.95 -1.20 -21.21
C GLN A 109 -4.90 -2.40 -20.27
N VAL A 110 -6.04 -3.07 -20.06
CA VAL A 110 -6.10 -4.28 -19.23
C VAL A 110 -5.17 -5.35 -19.80
N ALA A 111 -5.17 -5.56 -21.12
CA ALA A 111 -4.26 -6.51 -21.75
C ALA A 111 -2.78 -6.16 -21.51
N ALA A 112 -2.41 -4.88 -21.58
CA ALA A 112 -1.04 -4.43 -21.31
C ALA A 112 -0.62 -4.67 -19.87
N TYR A 113 -1.49 -4.38 -18.89
CA TYR A 113 -1.23 -4.67 -17.47
C TYR A 113 -1.14 -6.18 -17.20
N MET A 114 -1.99 -6.98 -17.84
CA MET A 114 -2.02 -8.44 -17.67
C MET A 114 -0.85 -9.16 -18.35
N ARG A 115 0.00 -8.49 -19.15
CA ARG A 115 1.23 -9.11 -19.69
C ARG A 115 2.27 -9.38 -18.62
N ASP A 116 2.34 -8.54 -17.59
CA ASP A 116 3.25 -8.68 -16.46
C ASP A 116 2.55 -8.23 -15.17
N PRO A 117 1.62 -9.05 -14.65
CA PRO A 117 0.86 -8.70 -13.45
C PRO A 117 1.75 -8.71 -12.20
N THR A 118 2.93 -9.34 -12.26
CA THR A 118 3.81 -9.52 -11.12
C THR A 118 4.23 -8.17 -10.52
N LYS A 119 4.57 -7.19 -11.36
CA LYS A 119 4.96 -5.86 -10.88
C LYS A 119 3.86 -5.15 -10.11
N MET A 120 2.63 -5.18 -10.63
CA MET A 120 1.48 -4.56 -10.00
C MET A 120 1.14 -5.26 -8.67
N VAL A 121 1.09 -6.59 -8.69
CA VAL A 121 0.82 -7.39 -7.48
C VAL A 121 1.85 -7.09 -6.39
N LYS A 122 3.14 -7.04 -6.74
CA LYS A 122 4.22 -6.73 -5.80
C LYS A 122 4.15 -5.31 -5.23
N GLN A 123 3.69 -4.33 -6.02
CA GLN A 123 3.45 -2.97 -5.54
C GLN A 123 2.25 -2.89 -4.59
N MET A 124 1.21 -3.70 -4.84
CA MET A 124 0.00 -3.72 -4.02
C MET A 124 0.15 -4.55 -2.74
N GLN A 125 1.07 -5.50 -2.68
CA GLN A 125 1.29 -6.34 -1.49
C GLN A 125 2.10 -5.60 -0.42
N GLN A 126 1.54 -5.44 0.78
CA GLN A 126 2.25 -4.83 1.90
C GLN A 126 3.10 -5.84 2.67
N ARG A 127 4.20 -5.36 3.24
CA ARG A 127 4.95 -6.14 4.24
C ARG A 127 4.16 -6.19 5.54
N ARG A 128 3.99 -7.38 6.11
CA ARG A 128 3.36 -7.60 7.44
C ARG A 128 3.90 -6.67 8.52
N SER A 129 5.17 -6.24 8.43
CA SER A 129 5.81 -5.32 9.36
C SER A 129 5.15 -3.93 9.46
N THR A 130 4.29 -3.55 8.51
CA THR A 130 3.67 -2.22 8.44
C THR A 130 2.32 -2.17 9.17
N ILE A 131 1.65 -3.31 9.34
CA ILE A 131 0.35 -3.44 9.98
C ILE A 131 0.50 -4.35 11.19
N GLY A 132 0.17 -3.83 12.37
CA GLY A 132 0.04 -4.68 13.55
C GLY A 132 -1.16 -5.61 13.38
N VAL A 133 -0.92 -6.86 12.99
CA VAL A 133 -1.97 -7.88 12.88
C VAL A 133 -2.51 -8.16 14.29
N PHE A 134 -3.80 -7.93 14.50
CA PHE A 134 -4.44 -8.18 15.79
C PHE A 134 -4.42 -9.68 16.08
N GLY A 135 -3.78 -10.10 17.16
CA GLY A 135 -3.58 -11.52 17.50
C GLY A 135 -2.22 -12.10 17.11
N ALA A 136 -1.37 -11.35 16.40
CA ALA A 136 0.05 -11.70 16.29
C ALA A 136 0.70 -11.49 17.66
N VAL A 137 0.93 -12.58 18.38
CA VAL A 137 1.77 -12.56 19.58
C VAL A 137 3.14 -12.04 19.12
N PRO A 138 3.66 -10.94 19.70
CA PRO A 138 5.02 -10.53 19.40
C PRO A 138 5.92 -11.66 19.89
N GLU A 139 6.40 -12.48 18.97
CA GLU A 139 7.48 -13.40 19.30
C GLU A 139 8.67 -12.52 19.68
N LEU A 140 8.93 -12.57 20.98
CA LEU A 140 10.05 -11.96 21.65
C LEU A 140 11.31 -12.26 20.83
N MET A 141 11.95 -11.20 20.35
CA MET A 141 13.36 -11.10 19.94
C MET A 141 14.18 -12.35 20.32
N GLY A 142 14.35 -13.27 19.37
CA GLY A 142 15.10 -14.50 19.63
C GLY A 142 15.11 -15.46 18.45
N ASN A 143 16.24 -15.45 17.73
CA ASN A 143 16.84 -16.59 17.03
C ASN A 143 16.63 -16.61 15.51
N ALA A 144 17.72 -16.27 14.81
CA ALA A 144 17.95 -16.61 13.43
C ALA A 144 17.75 -18.11 13.17
N ARG A 145 16.82 -18.44 12.26
CA ARG A 145 17.01 -19.45 11.19
C ARG A 145 15.78 -19.48 10.27
N GLY A 146 15.94 -18.91 9.08
CA GLY A 146 15.38 -19.47 7.85
C GLY A 146 13.87 -19.40 7.65
N GLU A 147 13.18 -18.35 8.08
CA GLU A 147 11.89 -18.03 7.49
C GLU A 147 12.15 -17.14 6.29
N GLU A 148 11.96 -17.70 5.09
CA GLU A 148 12.05 -17.02 3.81
C GLU A 148 11.26 -15.72 3.91
N THR A 149 11.98 -14.63 4.15
CA THR A 149 11.45 -13.29 3.98
C THR A 149 11.27 -13.19 2.48
N CYS A 150 10.11 -13.61 1.98
CA CYS A 150 9.73 -13.33 0.61
C CYS A 150 10.00 -11.83 0.40
N PRO A 151 10.83 -11.45 -0.58
CA PRO A 151 11.03 -10.03 -0.88
C PRO A 151 9.71 -9.37 -1.32
N ASP A 152 8.75 -10.20 -1.77
CA ASP A 152 7.35 -9.86 -2.01
C ASP A 152 6.57 -9.79 -0.71
N GLY A 153 5.72 -8.76 -0.59
CA GLY A 153 4.83 -8.57 0.56
C GLY A 153 3.89 -9.76 0.82
N ASP A 154 3.08 -9.62 1.86
CA ASP A 154 2.09 -10.63 2.21
C ASP A 154 0.99 -10.68 1.13
N PRO A 155 0.72 -11.84 0.52
CA PRO A 155 -0.33 -11.98 -0.49
C PRO A 155 -1.73 -11.65 0.05
N GLU A 156 -1.95 -11.77 1.35
CA GLU A 156 -3.23 -11.49 2.01
C GLU A 156 -3.41 -9.99 2.35
N LEU A 157 -2.35 -9.17 2.30
CA LEU A 157 -2.41 -7.74 2.65
C LEU A 157 -2.28 -6.87 1.39
N LEU A 158 -3.43 -6.38 0.92
CA LEU A 158 -3.53 -5.50 -0.24
C LEU A 158 -3.57 -4.02 0.17
N ASN A 159 -2.75 -3.21 -0.50
CA ASN A 159 -2.68 -1.76 -0.36
C ASN A 159 -2.69 -1.09 -1.74
N ASP A 160 -3.78 -0.42 -2.05
CA ASP A 160 -3.98 0.34 -3.29
C ASP A 160 -3.53 1.81 -3.18
N THR A 161 -2.88 2.20 -2.08
CA THR A 161 -2.49 3.61 -1.84
C THR A 161 -1.66 4.21 -2.97
N GLU A 162 -0.68 3.48 -3.52
CA GLU A 162 0.13 3.98 -4.64
C GLU A 162 -0.70 4.15 -5.91
N PHE A 163 -1.60 3.19 -6.18
CA PHE A 163 -2.52 3.25 -7.31
C PHE A 163 -3.48 4.45 -7.19
N TYR A 164 -4.09 4.65 -6.01
CA TYR A 164 -4.93 5.80 -5.73
C TYR A 164 -4.16 7.12 -5.86
N GLN A 165 -2.93 7.20 -5.34
CA GLN A 165 -2.08 8.38 -5.50
C GLN A 165 -1.76 8.68 -6.96
N GLN A 166 -1.50 7.65 -7.76
CA GLN A 166 -1.25 7.80 -9.20
C GLN A 166 -2.50 8.31 -9.92
N LEU A 167 -3.68 7.74 -9.65
CA LEU A 167 -4.96 8.22 -10.21
C LEU A 167 -5.26 9.65 -9.79
N LEU A 168 -5.03 9.99 -8.52
CA LEU A 168 -5.23 11.33 -7.99
C LEU A 168 -4.25 12.33 -8.64
N LYS A 169 -2.99 11.94 -8.82
CA LYS A 169 -1.99 12.75 -9.51
C LYS A 169 -2.37 12.99 -10.97
N GLU A 170 -2.73 11.93 -11.70
CA GLU A 170 -3.21 12.04 -13.09
C GLU A 170 -4.43 12.96 -13.16
N PHE A 171 -5.41 12.79 -12.28
CA PHE A 171 -6.59 13.64 -12.21
C PHE A 171 -6.22 15.11 -11.98
N LEU A 172 -5.35 15.38 -11.01
CA LEU A 172 -4.94 16.74 -10.65
C LEU A 172 -4.09 17.42 -11.73
N GLU A 173 -3.19 16.69 -12.40
CA GLU A 173 -2.38 17.22 -13.52
C GLU A 173 -3.23 17.63 -14.72
N ASN A 174 -4.45 17.11 -14.81
CA ASN A 174 -5.36 17.33 -15.92
C ASN A 174 -6.45 18.36 -15.64
N VAL A 175 -6.55 18.84 -14.41
CA VAL A 175 -7.38 19.99 -14.07
C VAL A 175 -6.60 21.24 -14.44
N ASP A 176 -7.09 22.00 -15.43
CA ASP A 176 -6.43 23.23 -15.87
C ASP A 176 -6.34 24.23 -14.69
N PRO A 177 -5.13 24.65 -14.26
CA PRO A 177 -4.95 25.59 -13.16
C PRO A 177 -5.56 26.96 -13.44
N SER A 178 -5.85 27.28 -14.70
CA SER A 178 -6.59 28.47 -15.12
C SER A 178 -8.10 28.37 -14.88
N SER A 179 -8.66 27.16 -14.77
CA SER A 179 -10.10 26.93 -14.78
C SER A 179 -10.72 26.74 -13.38
N THR A 180 -9.92 26.30 -12.40
CA THR A 180 -10.41 26.04 -11.04
C THR A 180 -9.36 26.44 -9.99
N GLU A 181 -9.40 27.71 -9.56
CA GLU A 181 -8.55 28.18 -8.45
C GLU A 181 -8.62 27.26 -7.21
N THR A 182 -9.79 26.67 -6.96
CA THR A 182 -10.08 25.79 -5.82
C THR A 182 -9.22 24.52 -5.75
N THR A 183 -8.87 23.91 -6.88
CA THR A 183 -8.08 22.67 -6.93
C THR A 183 -6.59 22.95 -6.69
N PHE A 184 -6.08 24.04 -7.28
CA PHE A 184 -4.72 24.52 -7.04
C PHE A 184 -4.49 24.88 -5.56
N TYR A 185 -5.45 25.53 -4.90
CA TYR A 185 -5.38 25.82 -3.46
C TYR A 185 -5.43 24.55 -2.60
N ALA A 186 -6.18 23.51 -2.99
CA ALA A 186 -6.19 22.23 -2.28
C ALA A 186 -4.84 21.52 -2.34
N LEU A 187 -4.20 21.48 -3.52
CA LEU A 187 -2.84 20.95 -3.74
C LEU A 187 -1.80 21.65 -2.87
N LYS A 188 -1.83 22.99 -2.81
CA LYS A 188 -0.90 23.78 -1.99
C LYS A 188 -1.10 23.58 -0.48
N ARG A 189 -2.30 23.17 -0.04
CA ARG A 189 -2.59 22.82 1.36
C ARG A 189 -2.12 21.41 1.73
N LEU A 190 -2.16 20.47 0.78
CA LEU A 190 -1.71 19.09 0.97
C LEU A 190 -0.17 18.97 1.04
N GLN A 191 0.55 19.91 0.43
CA GLN A 191 1.99 20.02 0.65
C GLN A 191 2.28 20.42 2.10
N THR A 192 2.67 19.43 2.90
CA THR A 192 3.14 19.66 4.26
C THR A 192 4.39 20.52 4.19
N LYS A 193 4.23 21.82 4.44
CA LYS A 193 5.36 22.74 4.58
C LYS A 193 6.26 22.15 5.66
N LYS A 194 7.51 21.79 5.31
CA LYS A 194 8.52 21.35 6.27
C LYS A 194 8.72 22.47 7.29
N ARG A 195 8.04 22.38 8.43
CA ARG A 195 8.19 23.35 9.52
C ARG A 195 9.53 23.08 10.18
N LYS A 196 10.31 24.14 10.41
CA LYS A 196 11.54 24.04 11.21
C LYS A 196 11.18 23.40 12.55
N ILE A 197 11.94 22.39 12.97
CA ILE A 197 11.79 21.77 14.27
C ILE A 197 12.16 22.84 15.30
N VAL A 198 11.14 23.37 15.99
CA VAL A 198 11.29 24.36 17.06
C VAL A 198 11.03 23.66 18.38
N ASP A 199 11.95 23.82 19.33
CA ASP A 199 11.79 23.33 20.70
C ASP A 199 10.58 24.01 21.36
N ARG A 200 9.43 23.33 21.33
CA ARG A 200 8.16 23.85 21.89
C ARG A 200 8.24 24.09 23.41
N ARG A 201 9.16 23.39 24.09
CA ARG A 201 9.39 23.51 25.55
C ARG A 201 10.30 24.68 25.90
N ALA A 202 11.02 25.25 24.92
CA ALA A 202 11.78 26.49 25.11
C ALA A 202 10.88 27.74 25.25
N SER A 203 9.59 27.63 24.88
CA SER A 203 8.62 28.71 25.06
C SER A 203 8.18 28.85 26.53
N LYS A 204 8.11 30.09 27.02
CA LYS A 204 7.59 30.45 28.36
C LYS A 204 8.38 29.85 29.52
N SER A 205 9.71 29.98 29.49
CA SER A 205 10.63 29.64 30.61
C SER A 205 10.52 28.21 31.15
N ARG A 206 10.01 27.26 30.36
CA ARG A 206 9.90 25.84 30.73
C ARG A 206 11.21 25.05 30.55
N LYS A 207 12.24 25.71 30.00
CA LYS A 207 13.61 25.21 29.84
C LYS A 207 14.57 26.24 30.42
N ILE A 208 15.44 25.81 31.33
CA ILE A 208 16.48 26.68 31.90
C ILE A 208 17.46 27.04 30.79
N ARG A 209 17.77 28.34 30.67
CA ARG A 209 18.75 28.87 29.73
C ARG A 209 19.83 29.58 30.53
N TYR A 210 21.09 29.21 30.30
CA TYR A 210 22.24 29.83 30.94
C TYR A 210 22.64 31.08 30.16
N ASN A 211 21.83 32.13 30.27
CA ASN A 211 22.13 33.45 29.72
C ASN A 211 22.45 34.41 30.86
N VAL A 212 23.48 35.25 30.69
CA VAL A 212 23.82 36.29 31.67
C VAL A 212 22.81 37.43 31.54
N HIS A 213 22.16 37.80 32.66
CA HIS A 213 21.21 38.91 32.72
C HIS A 213 21.88 40.12 33.35
N GLU A 214 22.26 41.11 32.55
CA GLU A 214 23.06 42.28 32.98
C GLU A 214 22.50 43.01 34.21
N LYS A 215 21.17 43.15 34.31
CA LYS A 215 20.51 43.86 35.43
C LYS A 215 20.67 43.19 36.80
N ILE A 216 20.96 41.89 36.84
CA ILE A 216 21.16 41.14 38.09
C ILE A 216 22.63 40.80 38.33
N VAL A 217 23.52 41.16 37.39
CA VAL A 217 24.97 41.07 37.61
C VAL A 217 25.33 42.08 38.70
N ASN A 218 26.13 41.65 39.68
CA ASN A 218 26.54 42.46 40.83
C ASN A 218 25.38 43.00 41.69
N PHE A 219 24.20 42.36 41.65
CA PHE A 219 23.04 42.80 42.42
C PHE A 219 23.30 42.80 43.94
N MET A 220 24.11 41.85 44.43
CA MET A 220 24.55 41.79 45.83
C MET A 220 26.03 41.41 45.90
N ALA A 221 26.74 42.01 46.85
CA ALA A 221 28.10 41.58 47.18
C ALA A 221 28.04 40.24 47.96
N PRO A 222 28.98 39.31 47.72
CA PRO A 222 29.03 38.06 48.46
C PRO A 222 29.32 38.36 49.94
N GLN A 223 28.43 37.93 50.82
CA GLN A 223 28.66 38.00 52.26
C GLN A 223 29.27 36.68 52.74
N PRO A 224 30.42 36.71 53.44
CA PRO A 224 31.03 35.50 53.95
C PRO A 224 30.11 34.88 55.01
N MET A 225 29.62 33.67 54.73
CA MET A 225 28.91 32.89 55.73
C MET A 225 29.94 32.31 56.70
N ASN A 226 29.80 32.59 57.99
CA ASN A 226 30.61 31.95 59.02
C ASN A 226 30.07 30.53 59.25
N ILE A 227 30.63 29.57 58.50
CA ILE A 227 30.25 28.17 58.62
C ILE A 227 30.85 27.64 59.92
N PRO A 228 30.03 27.08 60.84
CA PRO A 228 30.54 26.52 62.08
C PRO A 228 31.62 25.45 61.82
N PRO A 229 32.69 25.39 62.62
CA PRO A 229 33.78 24.40 62.43
C PRO A 229 33.31 22.94 62.45
N MET A 230 32.16 22.68 63.08
CA MET A 230 31.53 21.35 63.16
C MET A 230 30.74 20.96 61.91
N ALA A 231 30.44 21.90 61.02
CA ALA A 231 29.52 21.66 59.91
C ALA A 231 30.03 20.58 58.93
N PRO A 232 31.33 20.53 58.55
CA PRO A 232 31.83 19.46 57.70
C PRO A 232 31.60 18.06 58.29
N LYS A 233 31.87 17.89 59.60
CA LYS A 233 31.66 16.60 60.30
C LYS A 233 30.19 16.19 60.36
N VAL A 234 29.29 17.17 60.45
CA VAL A 234 27.85 16.91 60.41
C VAL A 234 27.39 16.58 59.01
N PHE A 235 27.86 17.26 57.96
CA PHE A 235 27.50 16.91 56.58
C PHE A 235 28.03 15.53 56.17
N GLU A 236 29.22 15.14 56.65
CA GLU A 236 29.77 13.80 56.44
C GLU A 236 28.88 12.70 57.05
N ASN A 237 28.26 12.96 58.21
CA ASN A 237 27.49 11.96 58.96
C ASN A 237 25.98 12.21 58.97
N LEU A 238 25.48 13.14 58.14
CA LEU A 238 24.10 13.64 58.22
C LEU A 238 23.05 12.55 58.05
N PHE A 239 23.36 11.53 57.24
CA PHE A 239 22.49 10.39 56.97
C PHE A 239 23.13 9.05 57.37
N GLY A 240 24.16 9.06 58.23
CA GLY A 240 24.79 7.85 58.77
C GLY A 240 25.63 7.03 57.78
N LEU A 241 25.87 7.54 56.56
CA LEU A 241 26.74 6.91 55.57
C LEU A 241 28.18 7.37 55.81
N LYS A 242 28.99 6.53 56.45
CA LYS A 242 30.45 6.74 56.51
C LYS A 242 30.99 6.76 55.08
N THR A 243 31.30 7.93 54.53
CA THR A 243 32.07 8.02 53.30
C THR A 243 33.47 7.49 53.59
N GLN A 244 33.80 6.29 53.08
CA GLN A 244 35.17 5.81 53.12
C GLN A 244 36.02 6.82 52.33
N LYS A 245 36.98 7.44 53.02
CA LYS A 245 37.94 8.36 52.39
C LYS A 245 38.72 7.55 51.35
N PRO A 246 38.69 7.89 50.05
CA PRO A 246 39.52 7.19 49.08
C PRO A 246 40.99 7.39 49.47
N ALA A 247 41.76 6.31 49.44
CA ALA A 247 43.18 6.32 49.73
C ALA A 247 43.87 7.35 48.83
N VAL A 248 44.70 8.20 49.44
CA VAL A 248 45.58 9.11 48.72
C VAL A 248 46.69 8.24 48.13
N ASP A 249 46.61 7.98 46.83
CA ASP A 249 47.76 7.46 46.08
C ASP A 249 48.88 8.49 46.16
N SER A 250 50.03 8.04 46.66
CA SER A 250 51.30 8.79 46.72
C SER A 250 52.03 8.72 45.40
#